data_AF-A0A6A4I0Y5-F1
#
_entry.id   AF-A0A6A4I0Y5-F1
#
_cell.length_a   1.000
_cell.length_b   1.000
_cell.length_c   1.000
_cell.angle_alpha   90.00
_cell.angle_beta   90.00
_cell.angle_gamma   90.00
#
_symmetry.space_group_name_H-M   'P 1'
#
loop_
_entity.id
_entity.type
_entity.pdbx_description
1 polymer ?
#
loop_
_entity_poly.entity_id
_entity_poly.type
_entity_poly.pdbx_seq_one_letter_code
_entity_poly.pdbx_strand_id
1 'polypeptide(L)'
;MAKLLLLSVCGALALLGVYSTGTSHLEKSRGSSDNDGIHLAVSPQCGPFGGKTTNVNAGIVFGAIETIVSFGDSYTDGGIDNGSTLLPAVLVPPNVEAGGRSTNGPVWIEGLSGDWGAKLMDYAQWGACTNLSLWPSNPRKVDFIDQMATFLGQSNQLDPETTLYSIFFGINDYIASLIDGDHLPQAAETILNEIKTLSSPPTNGISFLVVDVYGRGNTSAWGEAYKQQVFDGLRAFHEGPAKLNVAYVDLAEIWDGVLGSDPGYEAFGYTSTAACTLCTEDCDQYGWCMDPEHYFYWIDGHPSKETHRIMADFVEEVLQNCKV
;
A
#
# COMPACT_ATOMS: atom_id res chain seq x y z
N MET A 1 37.65 87.02 -5.51
CA MET A 1 38.11 86.88 -6.90
C MET A 1 37.80 85.46 -7.37
N ALA A 2 37.12 85.37 -8.51
CA ALA A 2 36.90 84.26 -9.47
C ALA A 2 37.47 82.84 -9.18
N LYS A 3 36.61 81.79 -9.29
CA LYS A 3 36.54 80.74 -10.36
C LYS A 3 37.37 79.46 -10.03
N LEU A 4 37.04 78.21 -10.36
CA LEU A 4 35.92 77.50 -11.02
C LEU A 4 36.27 75.98 -11.08
N LEU A 5 35.31 75.08 -10.76
CA LEU A 5 35.09 73.65 -11.17
C LEU A 5 36.23 72.58 -11.01
N LEU A 6 36.03 71.25 -10.87
CA LEU A 6 35.03 70.29 -11.41
C LEU A 6 34.95 68.97 -10.56
N LEU A 7 33.70 68.49 -10.33
CA LEU A 7 33.10 67.13 -10.37
C LEU A 7 33.78 65.88 -9.73
N SER A 8 33.12 65.14 -8.80
CA SER A 8 32.08 64.06 -8.97
C SER A 8 32.73 62.68 -9.22
N VAL A 9 32.47 61.56 -8.51
CA VAL A 9 31.22 60.88 -8.12
C VAL A 9 31.49 60.00 -6.86
N CYS A 10 30.53 59.94 -5.93
CA CYS A 10 30.49 59.00 -4.80
C CYS A 10 29.45 57.90 -5.13
N GLY A 11 29.87 56.63 -5.13
CA GLY A 11 29.00 55.47 -5.41
C GLY A 11 28.82 54.62 -4.14
N ALA A 12 27.58 54.53 -3.67
CA ALA A 12 27.17 53.81 -2.47
C ALA A 12 27.02 52.29 -2.71
N LEU A 13 27.37 51.50 -1.69
CA LEU A 13 27.13 50.06 -1.60
C LEU A 13 25.62 49.75 -1.67
N ALA A 14 25.24 48.81 -2.53
CA ALA A 14 23.94 48.14 -2.47
C ALA A 14 24.10 46.78 -1.79
N LEU A 15 23.40 46.58 -0.66
CA LEU A 15 23.13 45.26 -0.09
C LEU A 15 22.11 44.54 -0.98
N LEU A 16 22.43 43.33 -1.42
CA LEU A 16 21.45 42.35 -1.90
C LEU A 16 21.40 41.22 -0.86
N GLY A 17 20.35 41.24 -0.05
CA GLY A 17 19.97 40.11 0.79
C GLY A 17 19.29 39.05 -0.07
N VAL A 18 19.89 37.87 -0.16
CA VAL A 18 19.25 36.68 -0.69
C VAL A 18 18.59 35.98 0.48
N TYR A 19 17.26 36.08 0.57
CA TYR A 19 16.47 35.16 1.38
C TYR A 19 16.40 33.84 0.63
N SER A 20 17.21 32.87 1.04
CA SER A 20 17.01 31.47 0.70
C SER A 20 15.99 30.90 1.69
N THR A 21 14.74 30.74 1.25
CA THR A 21 13.78 29.86 1.91
C THR A 21 14.15 28.43 1.54
N GLY A 22 15.11 27.86 2.27
CA GLY A 22 15.39 26.43 2.20
C GLY A 22 14.27 25.67 2.91
N THR A 23 13.34 25.11 2.15
CA THR A 23 12.56 23.97 2.60
C THR A 23 13.51 22.80 2.71
N SER A 24 13.93 22.46 3.93
CA SER A 24 14.60 21.18 4.20
C SER A 24 13.55 20.07 4.06
N HIS A 25 13.33 19.61 2.83
CA HIS A 25 12.73 18.30 2.63
C HIS A 25 13.74 17.28 3.15
N LEU A 26 13.34 16.55 4.21
CA LEU A 26 13.98 15.31 4.59
C LEU A 26 13.75 14.31 3.46
N GLU A 27 14.54 14.38 2.39
CA GLU A 27 14.82 13.21 1.58
C GLU A 27 15.63 12.27 2.48
N LYS A 28 14.91 11.38 3.17
CA LYS A 28 15.54 10.22 3.77
C LYS A 28 15.96 9.34 2.59
N SER A 29 17.18 9.54 2.11
CA SER A 29 17.85 8.62 1.20
C SER A 29 17.96 7.29 1.96
N ARG A 30 16.94 6.42 1.83
CA ARG A 30 17.05 5.00 2.19
C ARG A 30 18.08 4.43 1.23
N GLY A 31 19.29 4.17 1.75
CA GLY A 31 20.34 3.53 0.97
C GLY A 31 19.92 2.10 0.63
N SER A 32 20.54 1.50 -0.38
CA SER A 32 20.28 0.11 -0.80
C SER A 32 20.64 -0.97 0.25
N SER A 33 20.82 -0.58 1.52
CA SER A 33 21.19 -1.46 2.64
C SER A 33 20.07 -1.63 3.68
N ASP A 34 18.94 -0.95 3.55
CA ASP A 34 17.90 -0.89 4.60
C ASP A 34 16.86 -2.03 4.51
N ASN A 35 16.89 -2.83 3.45
CA ASN A 35 15.98 -3.95 3.16
C ASN A 35 16.77 -5.13 2.55
N ASP A 36 17.86 -5.50 3.21
CA ASP A 36 18.75 -6.61 2.81
C ASP A 36 19.25 -6.58 1.35
N GLY A 37 19.28 -5.41 0.71
CA GLY A 37 19.64 -5.25 -0.70
C GLY A 37 18.46 -5.36 -1.67
N ILE A 38 17.28 -5.76 -1.20
CA ILE A 38 16.03 -5.78 -1.96
C ILE A 38 15.49 -4.35 -2.14
N HIS A 39 15.16 -3.98 -3.38
CA HIS A 39 14.72 -2.64 -3.73
C HIS A 39 13.78 -2.63 -4.95
N LEU A 40 13.05 -1.53 -5.14
CA LEU A 40 12.27 -1.34 -6.35
C LEU A 40 13.18 -1.18 -7.58
N ALA A 41 12.96 -2.03 -8.60
CA ALA A 41 13.56 -1.89 -9.92
C ALA A 41 12.55 -1.42 -11.00
N VAL A 42 11.33 -1.09 -10.56
CA VAL A 42 10.26 -0.49 -11.35
C VAL A 42 9.78 0.77 -10.65
N SER A 43 9.14 1.68 -11.38
CA SER A 43 8.53 2.88 -10.83
C SER A 43 7.06 2.95 -11.23
N PRO A 44 6.19 3.52 -10.37
CA PRO A 44 4.77 3.62 -10.64
C PRO A 44 4.44 4.25 -12.00
N GLN A 45 3.59 3.59 -12.78
CA GLN A 45 3.00 4.21 -13.96
C GLN A 45 1.83 5.11 -13.55
N CYS A 46 2.14 6.39 -13.35
CA CYS A 46 1.15 7.43 -13.11
C CYS A 46 0.39 7.80 -14.39
N GLY A 47 -0.89 8.14 -14.26
CA GLY A 47 -1.74 8.51 -15.38
C GLY A 47 -2.90 9.43 -14.99
N PRO A 48 -3.76 9.81 -15.95
CA PRO A 48 -4.92 10.63 -15.64
C PRO A 48 -5.88 9.89 -14.73
N PHE A 49 -6.57 10.62 -13.83
CA PHE A 49 -7.66 10.04 -13.05
C PHE A 49 -8.92 9.88 -13.91
N GLY A 50 -8.88 8.92 -14.82
CA GLY A 50 -9.97 8.57 -15.71
C GLY A 50 -9.52 7.89 -16.99
N GLY A 51 -10.39 7.04 -17.54
CA GLY A 51 -10.02 6.16 -18.63
C GLY A 51 -9.58 4.81 -18.06
N LYS A 52 -8.46 4.28 -18.56
CA LYS A 52 -7.90 3.02 -18.04
C LYS A 52 -7.35 3.20 -16.63
N THR A 53 -7.35 2.13 -15.85
CA THR A 53 -6.69 2.04 -14.55
C THR A 53 -5.22 2.44 -14.64
N THR A 54 -4.76 3.18 -13.64
CA THR A 54 -3.40 3.67 -13.49
C THR A 54 -3.18 4.05 -12.02
N ASN A 55 -1.92 4.17 -11.59
CA ASN A 55 -1.61 4.65 -10.26
C ASN A 55 -1.97 6.14 -10.13
N VAL A 56 -2.73 6.50 -9.08
CA VAL A 56 -3.17 7.88 -8.82
C VAL A 56 -3.21 8.21 -7.34
N ASN A 57 -2.95 9.47 -7.02
CA ASN A 57 -3.19 10.09 -5.73
C ASN A 57 -3.94 11.42 -5.91
N ALA A 58 -5.22 11.43 -5.58
CA ALA A 58 -6.11 12.58 -5.64
C ALA A 58 -6.39 13.11 -4.22
N GLY A 59 -5.37 13.69 -3.59
CA GLY A 59 -5.53 14.49 -2.36
C GLY A 59 -4.96 13.90 -1.07
N ILE A 60 -4.40 12.68 -1.06
CA ILE A 60 -3.77 12.12 0.15
C ILE A 60 -2.40 12.77 0.36
N VAL A 61 -2.18 13.29 1.57
CA VAL A 61 -0.91 13.86 2.01
C VAL A 61 -0.36 13.00 3.14
N PHE A 62 0.49 12.03 2.81
CA PHE A 62 0.94 11.01 3.78
C PHE A 62 1.64 11.60 5.01
N GLY A 63 2.36 12.72 4.88
CA GLY A 63 3.00 13.41 6.01
C GLY A 63 2.04 14.09 7.01
N ALA A 64 0.73 14.11 6.72
CA ALA A 64 -0.31 14.61 7.62
C ALA A 64 -1.10 13.49 8.31
N ILE A 65 -0.83 12.22 7.95
CA ILE A 65 -1.56 11.07 8.50
C ILE A 65 -0.98 10.70 9.86
N GLU A 66 -1.84 10.66 10.87
CA GLU A 66 -1.50 10.26 12.24
C GLU A 66 -2.07 8.89 12.61
N THR A 67 -3.13 8.44 11.92
CA THR A 67 -3.75 7.12 12.11
C THR A 67 -4.04 6.46 10.77
N ILE A 68 -3.71 5.17 10.67
CA ILE A 68 -4.08 4.30 9.56
C ILE A 68 -5.05 3.26 10.10
N VAL A 69 -6.26 3.21 9.55
CA VAL A 69 -7.21 2.11 9.75
C VAL A 69 -7.12 1.20 8.53
N SER A 70 -6.69 -0.05 8.71
CA SER A 70 -6.45 -0.96 7.59
C SER A 70 -7.43 -2.12 7.58
N PHE A 71 -7.97 -2.40 6.40
CA PHE A 71 -8.83 -3.54 6.10
C PHE A 71 -8.22 -4.32 4.95
N GLY A 72 -8.29 -5.65 5.01
CA GLY A 72 -7.72 -6.47 3.95
C GLY A 72 -7.64 -7.95 4.29
N ASP A 73 -6.76 -8.64 3.57
CA ASP A 73 -6.54 -10.06 3.69
C ASP A 73 -5.16 -10.41 4.27
N SER A 74 -4.61 -11.58 3.90
CA SER A 74 -3.33 -12.08 4.41
C SER A 74 -2.13 -11.21 4.04
N TYR A 75 -2.25 -10.35 3.02
CA TYR A 75 -1.17 -9.42 2.67
C TYR A 75 -1.12 -8.23 3.62
N THR A 76 -2.15 -8.02 4.43
CA THR A 76 -2.30 -6.89 5.35
C THR A 76 -2.45 -7.33 6.81
N ASP A 77 -2.93 -8.56 7.07
CA ASP A 77 -3.16 -9.12 8.41
C ASP A 77 -1.88 -9.17 9.26
N GLY A 78 -1.84 -8.29 10.26
CA GLY A 78 -0.83 -8.17 11.29
C GLY A 78 -0.95 -9.19 12.42
N GLY A 79 -1.76 -10.24 12.29
CA GLY A 79 -1.96 -11.28 13.30
C GLY A 79 -2.87 -10.88 14.48
N ILE A 80 -3.33 -9.61 14.52
CA ILE A 80 -4.39 -9.12 15.41
C ILE A 80 -5.31 -8.23 14.58
N ASP A 81 -6.61 -8.56 14.59
CA ASP A 81 -7.61 -8.11 13.61
C ASP A 81 -8.73 -7.22 14.22
N ASN A 82 -8.43 -6.57 15.34
CA ASN A 82 -9.42 -5.80 16.11
C ASN A 82 -9.03 -4.33 16.33
N GLY A 83 -8.02 -3.83 15.63
CA GLY A 83 -7.52 -2.46 15.73
C GLY A 83 -6.67 -2.16 16.97
N SER A 84 -6.36 -3.16 17.80
CA SER A 84 -5.42 -3.01 18.92
C SER A 84 -3.96 -3.12 18.46
N THR A 85 -3.03 -2.81 19.37
CA THR A 85 -1.59 -2.87 19.07
C THR A 85 -1.17 -4.28 18.67
N LEU A 86 -0.53 -4.39 17.51
CA LEU A 86 0.01 -5.64 17.03
C LEU A 86 1.13 -6.16 17.93
N LEU A 87 1.26 -7.48 18.04
CA LEU A 87 2.44 -8.10 18.63
C LEU A 87 3.65 -7.96 17.69
N PRO A 88 4.89 -8.07 18.21
CA PRO A 88 6.08 -8.08 17.37
C PRO A 88 6.01 -9.17 16.29
N ALA A 89 6.38 -8.81 15.05
CA ALA A 89 6.47 -9.74 13.92
C ALA A 89 7.71 -10.65 14.06
N VAL A 90 7.66 -11.60 14.99
CA VAL A 90 8.76 -12.52 15.30
C VAL A 90 8.42 -13.92 14.82
N LEU A 91 9.33 -14.50 14.05
CA LEU A 91 9.26 -15.88 13.62
C LEU A 91 9.65 -16.82 14.77
N VAL A 92 8.79 -17.80 15.07
CA VAL A 92 9.05 -18.84 16.08
C VAL A 92 8.95 -20.20 15.40
N PRO A 93 10.07 -20.75 14.92
CA PRO A 93 10.07 -22.04 14.22
C PRO A 93 9.46 -23.18 15.07
N PRO A 94 8.74 -24.13 14.45
CA PRO A 94 8.54 -24.30 13.01
C PRO A 94 7.36 -23.51 12.43
N ASN A 95 6.79 -22.56 13.18
CA ASN A 95 5.72 -21.72 12.63
C ASN A 95 6.29 -20.82 11.53
N VAL A 96 5.62 -20.80 10.38
CA VAL A 96 5.95 -19.96 9.22
C VAL A 96 5.34 -18.56 9.32
N GLU A 97 4.45 -18.31 10.28
CA GLU A 97 3.82 -17.01 10.47
C GLU A 97 4.55 -16.20 11.54
N ALA A 98 5.18 -15.09 11.14
CA ALA A 98 5.87 -14.20 12.08
C ALA A 98 4.85 -13.41 12.89
N GLY A 99 4.72 -13.68 14.19
CA GLY A 99 3.74 -13.00 15.04
C GLY A 99 2.28 -13.06 14.54
N GLY A 100 1.95 -14.09 13.75
CA GLY A 100 0.63 -14.26 13.11
C GLY A 100 0.48 -13.68 11.70
N ARG A 101 1.49 -12.97 11.15
CA ARG A 101 1.47 -12.50 9.75
C ARG A 101 1.70 -13.68 8.82
N SER A 102 1.04 -13.70 7.66
CA SER A 102 1.31 -14.67 6.58
C SER A 102 2.63 -14.38 5.82
N THR A 103 3.69 -14.05 6.54
CA THR A 103 5.04 -13.76 6.03
C THR A 103 6.10 -14.00 7.13
N ASN A 104 7.39 -13.82 6.84
CA ASN A 104 8.51 -13.97 7.79
C ASN A 104 8.84 -12.71 8.60
N GLY A 105 8.00 -11.67 8.54
CA GLY A 105 8.19 -10.42 9.28
C GLY A 105 7.00 -9.48 9.19
N PRO A 106 7.22 -8.15 9.24
CA PRO A 106 6.16 -7.17 9.09
C PRO A 106 5.54 -7.20 7.68
N VAL A 107 4.24 -6.88 7.60
CA VAL A 107 3.56 -6.63 6.32
C VAL A 107 3.71 -5.18 5.86
N TRP A 108 3.34 -4.88 4.62
CA TRP A 108 3.55 -3.56 3.98
C TRP A 108 2.96 -2.39 4.79
N ILE A 109 1.77 -2.57 5.38
CA ILE A 109 1.08 -1.50 6.10
C ILE A 109 1.78 -1.16 7.43
N GLU A 110 2.48 -2.12 8.04
CA GLU A 110 3.35 -1.86 9.19
C GLU A 110 4.56 -1.02 8.79
N GLY A 111 5.10 -1.25 7.59
CA GLY A 111 6.14 -0.43 6.98
C GLY A 111 5.70 1.02 6.83
N LEU A 112 4.55 1.27 6.20
CA LEU A 112 3.99 2.63 6.05
C LEU A 112 3.73 3.31 7.39
N SER A 113 3.08 2.61 8.31
CA SER A 113 2.81 3.12 9.66
C SER A 113 4.10 3.51 10.38
N GLY A 114 5.14 2.67 10.30
CA GLY A 114 6.45 2.95 10.91
C GLY A 114 7.15 4.16 10.28
N ASP A 115 7.05 4.32 8.97
CA ASP A 115 7.68 5.42 8.23
C ASP A 115 7.04 6.77 8.51
N TRP A 116 5.71 6.79 8.61
CA TRP A 116 4.95 8.01 8.85
C TRP A 116 4.84 8.34 10.34
N GLY A 117 5.22 7.39 11.22
CA GLY A 117 4.98 7.50 12.66
C GLY A 117 3.50 7.48 13.03
N ALA A 118 2.66 6.92 12.15
CA ALA A 118 1.21 6.87 12.32
C ALA A 118 0.81 5.66 13.17
N LYS A 119 -0.24 5.79 13.97
CA LYS A 119 -0.86 4.65 14.67
C LYS A 119 -1.54 3.73 13.66
N LEU A 120 -1.17 2.45 13.64
CA LEU A 120 -1.89 1.43 12.89
C LEU A 120 -3.04 0.83 13.72
N MET A 121 -4.22 0.79 13.13
CA MET A 121 -5.39 0.04 13.59
C MET A 121 -5.74 -0.98 12.51
N ASP A 122 -5.27 -2.21 12.70
CA ASP A 122 -5.42 -3.28 11.73
C ASP A 122 -6.65 -4.15 12.02
N TYR A 123 -7.47 -4.36 10.99
CA TYR A 123 -8.64 -5.21 10.99
C TYR A 123 -8.56 -6.30 9.92
N ALA A 124 -7.46 -6.36 9.15
CA ALA A 124 -7.27 -7.34 8.11
C ALA A 124 -7.24 -8.77 8.68
N GLN A 125 -7.74 -9.73 7.90
CA GLN A 125 -7.81 -11.13 8.28
C GLN A 125 -7.41 -12.03 7.11
N TRP A 126 -6.47 -12.94 7.32
CA TRP A 126 -5.98 -13.84 6.28
C TRP A 126 -7.11 -14.59 5.57
N GLY A 127 -7.10 -14.68 4.24
CA GLY A 127 -8.17 -15.35 3.48
C GLY A 127 -9.49 -14.57 3.35
N ALA A 128 -9.56 -13.32 3.83
CA ALA A 128 -10.73 -12.49 3.64
C ALA A 128 -10.95 -12.14 2.16
N CYS A 129 -12.18 -12.36 1.70
CA CYS A 129 -12.71 -11.78 0.47
C CYS A 129 -13.47 -10.48 0.78
N THR A 130 -13.98 -9.78 -0.22
CA THR A 130 -14.81 -8.59 0.05
C THR A 130 -16.15 -8.97 0.68
N ASN A 131 -16.77 -10.09 0.27
CA ASN A 131 -18.10 -10.49 0.73
C ASN A 131 -18.32 -12.01 0.59
N LEU A 132 -18.49 -12.72 1.71
CA LEU A 132 -18.66 -14.18 1.73
C LEU A 132 -19.91 -14.67 1.00
N SER A 133 -20.94 -13.84 0.88
CA SER A 133 -22.16 -14.23 0.17
C SER A 133 -21.94 -14.43 -1.34
N LEU A 134 -20.86 -13.87 -1.88
CA LEU A 134 -20.45 -14.05 -3.27
C LEU A 134 -19.61 -15.32 -3.48
N TRP A 135 -18.94 -15.81 -2.43
CA TRP A 135 -17.85 -16.79 -2.55
C TRP A 135 -18.08 -18.02 -1.66
N PRO A 136 -19.05 -18.90 -2.00
CA PRO A 136 -19.29 -20.12 -1.23
C PRO A 136 -18.06 -21.02 -1.13
N SER A 137 -17.16 -21.00 -2.12
CA SER A 137 -15.90 -21.77 -2.12
C SER A 137 -14.82 -21.21 -1.19
N ASN A 138 -14.96 -19.98 -0.68
CA ASN A 138 -13.94 -19.41 0.21
C ASN A 138 -13.77 -20.30 1.46
N PRO A 139 -12.55 -20.82 1.71
CA PRO A 139 -12.29 -21.77 2.79
C PRO A 139 -12.39 -21.14 4.18
N ARG A 140 -12.20 -19.82 4.30
CA ARG A 140 -12.29 -19.10 5.58
C ARG A 140 -13.54 -18.21 5.57
N LYS A 141 -14.29 -18.24 6.68
CA LYS A 141 -15.52 -17.44 6.83
C LYS A 141 -15.21 -16.10 7.46
N VAL A 142 -14.42 -15.29 6.74
CA VAL A 142 -14.07 -13.92 7.09
C VAL A 142 -14.17 -13.05 5.82
N ASP A 143 -14.66 -11.82 5.93
CA ASP A 143 -14.72 -10.86 4.83
C ASP A 143 -14.60 -9.41 5.30
N PHE A 144 -14.54 -8.49 4.33
CA PHE A 144 -14.50 -7.05 4.59
C PHE A 144 -15.73 -6.57 5.39
N ILE A 145 -16.90 -7.14 5.18
CA ILE A 145 -18.14 -6.74 5.86
C ILE A 145 -18.03 -7.00 7.38
N ASP A 146 -17.50 -8.15 7.78
CA ASP A 146 -17.30 -8.48 9.19
C ASP A 146 -16.17 -7.65 9.84
N GLN A 147 -15.10 -7.34 9.08
CA GLN A 147 -14.06 -6.42 9.55
C GLN A 147 -14.63 -5.00 9.79
N MET A 148 -15.46 -4.53 8.87
CA MET A 148 -16.19 -3.26 8.98
C MET A 148 -17.14 -3.25 10.17
N ALA A 149 -17.90 -4.33 10.39
CA ALA A 149 -18.79 -4.47 11.54
C ALA A 149 -18.00 -4.40 12.87
N THR A 150 -16.82 -5.00 12.92
CA THR A 150 -15.92 -4.94 14.08
C THR A 150 -15.45 -3.51 14.34
N PHE A 151 -14.93 -2.80 13.32
CA PHE A 151 -14.48 -1.41 13.43
C PHE A 151 -15.62 -0.47 13.87
N LEU A 152 -16.78 -0.54 13.19
CA LEU A 152 -17.93 0.32 13.47
C LEU A 152 -18.54 0.03 14.85
N GLY A 153 -18.53 -1.23 15.29
CA GLY A 153 -19.01 -1.65 16.60
C GLY A 153 -18.21 -1.07 17.78
N GLN A 154 -16.97 -0.65 17.55
CA GLN A 154 -16.11 -0.05 18.58
C GLN A 154 -16.35 1.45 18.79
N SER A 155 -17.11 2.11 17.92
CA SER A 155 -17.45 3.54 18.04
C SER A 155 -16.22 4.46 18.21
N ASN A 156 -15.14 4.14 17.50
CA ASN A 156 -13.89 4.90 17.52
C ASN A 156 -14.13 6.39 17.23
N GLN A 157 -13.42 7.26 17.96
CA GLN A 157 -13.42 8.71 17.72
C GLN A 157 -12.08 9.08 17.09
N LEU A 158 -12.03 9.00 15.76
CA LEU A 158 -10.84 9.32 14.97
C LEU A 158 -11.03 10.69 14.32
N ASP A 159 -9.94 11.44 14.13
CA ASP A 159 -9.97 12.70 13.39
C ASP A 159 -9.95 12.39 11.88
N PRO A 160 -11.01 12.72 11.12
CA PRO A 160 -11.04 12.44 9.69
C PRO A 160 -9.91 13.10 8.91
N GLU A 161 -9.42 14.26 9.36
CA GLU A 161 -8.38 15.03 8.66
C GLU A 161 -7.00 14.35 8.73
N THR A 162 -6.76 13.52 9.75
CA THR A 162 -5.47 12.83 9.96
C THR A 162 -5.60 11.30 9.92
N THR A 163 -6.78 10.77 9.58
CA THR A 163 -7.05 9.33 9.47
C THR A 163 -7.09 8.89 8.02
N LEU A 164 -6.25 7.91 7.67
CA LEU A 164 -6.30 7.19 6.41
C LEU A 164 -7.03 5.85 6.58
N TYR A 165 -7.97 5.54 5.69
CA TYR A 165 -8.54 4.20 5.56
C TYR A 165 -7.86 3.47 4.41
N SER A 166 -7.10 2.43 4.72
CA SER A 166 -6.46 1.55 3.75
C SER A 166 -7.34 0.32 3.49
N ILE A 167 -7.57 -0.02 2.22
CA ILE A 167 -8.41 -1.14 1.79
C ILE A 167 -7.63 -1.96 0.77
N PHE A 168 -7.35 -3.22 1.09
CA PHE A 168 -6.61 -4.12 0.20
C PHE A 168 -7.27 -5.50 0.12
N PHE A 169 -8.06 -5.72 -0.93
CA PHE A 169 -8.79 -6.96 -1.22
C PHE A 169 -8.68 -7.32 -2.71
N GLY A 170 -9.29 -8.44 -3.10
CA GLY A 170 -9.38 -8.89 -4.48
C GLY A 170 -8.65 -10.20 -4.75
N ILE A 171 -7.64 -10.56 -3.95
CA ILE A 171 -6.87 -11.81 -4.13
C ILE A 171 -7.77 -13.02 -3.88
N ASN A 172 -8.42 -13.09 -2.72
CA ASN A 172 -9.30 -14.21 -2.38
C ASN A 172 -10.58 -14.22 -3.22
N ASP A 173 -11.10 -13.05 -3.60
CA ASP A 173 -12.24 -12.91 -4.51
C ASP A 173 -11.89 -13.50 -5.89
N TYR A 174 -10.72 -13.16 -6.44
CA TYR A 174 -10.27 -13.69 -7.72
C TYR A 174 -10.05 -15.21 -7.66
N ILE A 175 -9.40 -15.72 -6.61
CA ILE A 175 -9.20 -17.17 -6.43
C ILE A 175 -10.55 -17.90 -6.37
N ALA A 176 -11.51 -17.39 -5.59
CA ALA A 176 -12.84 -17.98 -5.48
C ALA A 176 -13.61 -17.90 -6.80
N SER A 177 -13.44 -16.83 -7.59
CA SER A 177 -14.08 -16.68 -8.90
C SER A 177 -13.70 -17.77 -9.90
N LEU A 178 -12.51 -18.36 -9.76
CA LEU A 178 -12.08 -19.50 -10.60
C LEU A 178 -12.90 -20.77 -10.35
N ILE A 179 -13.64 -20.83 -9.25
CA ILE A 179 -14.50 -21.95 -8.85
C ILE A 179 -15.98 -21.56 -8.97
N ASP A 180 -16.35 -20.40 -8.41
CA ASP A 180 -17.73 -19.97 -8.24
C ASP A 180 -18.28 -19.18 -9.44
N GLY A 181 -17.41 -18.73 -10.35
CA GLY A 181 -17.75 -17.89 -11.49
C GLY A 181 -17.59 -16.40 -11.22
N ASP A 182 -17.98 -15.58 -12.20
CA ASP A 182 -17.74 -14.14 -12.15
C ASP A 182 -18.72 -13.41 -11.23
N HIS A 183 -18.25 -13.09 -10.03
CA HIS A 183 -18.88 -12.16 -9.08
C HIS A 183 -17.98 -10.98 -8.72
N LEU A 184 -16.92 -10.76 -9.50
CA LEU A 184 -15.96 -9.70 -9.24
C LEU A 184 -16.57 -8.28 -9.35
N PRO A 185 -17.51 -7.98 -10.27
CA PRO A 185 -18.20 -6.68 -10.26
C PRO A 185 -18.94 -6.38 -8.94
N GLN A 186 -19.54 -7.40 -8.31
CA GLN A 186 -20.20 -7.29 -7.01
C GLN A 186 -19.19 -7.14 -5.85
N ALA A 187 -18.02 -7.77 -5.98
CA ALA A 187 -16.91 -7.59 -5.04
C ALA A 187 -16.37 -6.14 -5.09
N ALA A 188 -16.19 -5.58 -6.29
CA ALA A 188 -15.82 -4.18 -6.47
C ALA A 188 -16.88 -3.23 -5.89
N GLU A 189 -18.18 -3.53 -6.12
CA GLU A 189 -19.28 -2.76 -5.53
C GLU A 189 -19.27 -2.80 -3.99
N THR A 190 -18.87 -3.93 -3.39
CA THR A 190 -18.72 -4.04 -1.93
C THR A 190 -17.69 -3.05 -1.40
N ILE A 191 -16.51 -2.93 -2.06
CA ILE A 191 -15.49 -1.95 -1.67
C ILE A 191 -16.06 -0.52 -1.68
N LEU A 192 -16.74 -0.16 -2.77
CA LEU A 192 -17.30 1.19 -2.92
C LEU A 192 -18.40 1.48 -1.89
N ASN A 193 -19.22 0.47 -1.55
CA ASN A 193 -20.24 0.59 -0.53
C ASN A 193 -19.62 0.80 0.86
N GLU A 194 -18.55 0.10 1.21
CA GLU A 194 -17.89 0.29 2.51
C GLU A 194 -17.14 1.62 2.61
N ILE A 195 -16.53 2.10 1.52
CA ILE A 195 -16.01 3.49 1.47
C ILE A 195 -17.14 4.49 1.71
N LYS A 196 -18.30 4.29 1.10
CA LYS A 196 -19.47 5.14 1.33
C LYS A 196 -19.93 5.09 2.79
N THR A 197 -19.93 3.91 3.42
CA THR A 197 -20.24 3.74 4.85
C THR A 197 -19.25 4.51 5.72
N LEU A 198 -17.94 4.35 5.50
CA LEU A 198 -16.88 5.04 6.23
C LEU A 198 -16.90 6.56 6.03
N SER A 199 -17.25 7.04 4.83
CA SER A 199 -17.36 8.48 4.56
C SER A 199 -18.62 9.13 5.12
N SER A 200 -19.58 8.32 5.63
CA SER A 200 -20.83 8.80 6.21
C SER A 200 -20.71 8.93 7.74
N PRO A 201 -21.61 9.70 8.40
CA PRO A 201 -21.70 9.70 9.86
C PRO A 201 -21.91 8.28 10.43
N PRO A 202 -21.28 7.94 11.58
CA PRO A 202 -20.51 8.84 12.45
C PRO A 202 -19.02 8.97 12.09
N THR A 203 -18.51 8.11 11.21
CA THR A 203 -17.07 8.03 10.89
C THR A 203 -16.58 9.27 10.14
N ASN A 204 -17.37 9.75 9.16
CA ASN A 204 -17.04 10.93 8.34
C ASN A 204 -15.64 10.90 7.74
N GLY A 205 -15.11 9.71 7.42
CA GLY A 205 -13.76 9.55 6.87
C GLY A 205 -13.62 10.23 5.51
N ILE A 206 -12.48 10.89 5.28
CA ILE A 206 -12.25 11.64 4.04
C ILE A 206 -11.07 11.14 3.20
N SER A 207 -10.20 10.28 3.74
CA SER A 207 -8.99 9.81 3.05
C SER A 207 -9.00 8.29 2.88
N PHE A 208 -8.97 7.81 1.64
CA PHE A 208 -9.08 6.39 1.29
C PHE A 208 -7.98 5.94 0.32
N LEU A 209 -7.16 4.99 0.75
CA LEU A 209 -6.17 4.32 -0.10
C LEU A 209 -6.71 2.94 -0.46
N VAL A 210 -6.89 2.66 -1.75
CA VAL A 210 -7.21 1.32 -2.23
C VAL A 210 -5.99 0.74 -2.94
N VAL A 211 -5.59 -0.45 -2.54
CA VAL A 211 -4.44 -1.19 -3.09
C VAL A 211 -4.95 -2.45 -3.79
N ASP A 212 -4.37 -2.78 -4.94
CA ASP A 212 -4.76 -3.93 -5.75
C ASP A 212 -3.55 -4.78 -6.17
N VAL A 213 -3.72 -6.10 -6.10
CA VAL A 213 -2.89 -7.09 -6.79
C VAL A 213 -3.69 -8.39 -7.02
N TYR A 214 -4.96 -8.28 -7.42
CA TYR A 214 -5.93 -9.41 -7.37
C TYR A 214 -5.36 -10.74 -7.91
N GLY A 215 -4.60 -10.67 -9.01
CA GLY A 215 -4.12 -11.84 -9.74
C GLY A 215 -2.68 -12.25 -9.43
N ARG A 216 -1.94 -11.47 -8.62
CA ARG A 216 -0.55 -11.75 -8.23
C ARG A 216 0.35 -12.12 -9.43
N GLY A 217 0.33 -11.26 -10.45
CA GLY A 217 1.07 -11.44 -11.71
C GLY A 217 0.28 -12.18 -12.81
N ASN A 218 -0.95 -12.64 -12.53
CA ASN A 218 -1.88 -13.11 -13.55
C ASN A 218 -2.91 -12.03 -13.86
N THR A 219 -3.35 -11.96 -15.12
CA THR A 219 -4.43 -11.06 -15.54
C THR A 219 -5.61 -11.83 -16.11
N SER A 220 -6.82 -11.29 -15.90
CA SER A 220 -8.05 -11.84 -16.47
C SER A 220 -9.02 -10.72 -16.82
N ALA A 221 -9.94 -10.96 -17.76
CA ALA A 221 -10.97 -9.98 -18.11
C ALA A 221 -11.84 -9.58 -16.90
N TRP A 222 -12.12 -10.52 -16.00
CA TRP A 222 -12.93 -10.27 -14.79
C TRP A 222 -12.17 -9.43 -13.77
N GLY A 223 -10.89 -9.72 -13.55
CA GLY A 223 -10.03 -8.95 -12.66
C GLY A 223 -9.75 -7.54 -13.17
N GLU A 224 -9.52 -7.36 -14.46
CA GLU A 224 -9.38 -6.00 -15.03
C GLU A 224 -10.68 -5.20 -14.93
N ALA A 225 -11.85 -5.86 -15.07
CA ALA A 225 -13.14 -5.22 -14.86
C ALA A 225 -13.36 -4.80 -13.39
N TYR A 226 -12.94 -5.64 -12.44
CA TYR A 226 -12.93 -5.32 -11.01
C TYR A 226 -12.11 -4.06 -10.71
N LYS A 227 -10.85 -4.04 -11.16
CA LYS A 227 -9.94 -2.89 -10.98
C LYS A 227 -10.54 -1.62 -11.57
N GLN A 228 -11.06 -1.71 -12.80
CA GLN A 228 -11.66 -0.58 -13.49
C GLN A 228 -12.87 -0.03 -12.73
N GLN A 229 -13.74 -0.90 -12.20
CA GLN A 229 -14.91 -0.47 -11.45
C GLN A 229 -14.54 0.22 -10.13
N VAL A 230 -13.56 -0.30 -9.39
CA VAL A 230 -13.04 0.34 -8.17
C VAL A 230 -12.44 1.71 -8.51
N PHE A 231 -11.58 1.77 -9.52
CA PHE A 231 -10.93 3.00 -9.97
C PHE A 231 -11.94 4.09 -10.39
N ASP A 232 -12.93 3.74 -11.20
CA ASP A 232 -14.00 4.65 -11.62
C ASP A 232 -14.86 5.13 -10.44
N GLY A 233 -15.11 4.25 -9.47
CA GLY A 233 -15.84 4.58 -8.25
C GLY A 233 -15.07 5.56 -7.35
N LEU A 234 -13.76 5.36 -7.17
CA LEU A 234 -12.89 6.29 -6.44
C LEU A 234 -12.90 7.68 -7.09
N ARG A 235 -12.79 7.75 -8.42
CA ARG A 235 -12.92 9.02 -9.15
C ARG A 235 -14.26 9.69 -8.87
N ALA A 236 -15.35 8.93 -8.90
CA ALA A 236 -16.68 9.46 -8.64
C ALA A 236 -16.81 10.02 -7.21
N PHE A 237 -16.19 9.40 -6.21
CA PHE A 237 -16.13 9.95 -4.85
C PHE A 237 -15.34 11.26 -4.77
N HIS A 238 -14.21 11.33 -5.45
CA HIS A 238 -13.36 12.52 -5.49
C HIS A 238 -14.01 13.69 -6.22
N GLU A 239 -14.57 13.45 -7.41
CA GLU A 239 -15.21 14.48 -8.23
C GLU A 239 -16.59 14.88 -7.70
N GLY A 240 -17.26 13.96 -7.00
CA GLY A 240 -18.61 14.12 -6.46
C GLY A 240 -18.73 15.10 -5.30
N PRO A 241 -19.90 15.15 -4.64
CA PRO A 241 -20.17 16.08 -3.55
C PRO A 241 -19.39 15.76 -2.27
N ALA A 242 -18.97 14.50 -2.08
CA ALA A 242 -18.21 14.08 -0.91
C ALA A 242 -16.76 14.61 -0.91
N LYS A 243 -16.19 14.89 -2.10
CA LYS A 243 -14.84 15.44 -2.27
C LYS A 243 -13.78 14.66 -1.47
N LEU A 244 -13.85 13.34 -1.51
CA LEU A 244 -12.92 12.48 -0.78
C LEU A 244 -11.50 12.59 -1.37
N ASN A 245 -10.50 12.53 -0.49
CA ASN A 245 -9.12 12.27 -0.86
C ASN A 245 -8.98 10.77 -1.14
N VAL A 246 -8.58 10.41 -2.35
CA VAL A 246 -8.49 8.99 -2.74
C VAL A 246 -7.18 8.69 -3.44
N ALA A 247 -6.65 7.50 -3.23
CA ALA A 247 -5.57 6.96 -4.04
C ALA A 247 -5.91 5.53 -4.47
N TYR A 248 -5.46 5.19 -5.68
CA TYR A 248 -5.49 3.84 -6.20
C TYR A 248 -4.06 3.41 -6.52
N VAL A 249 -3.63 2.31 -5.91
CA VAL A 249 -2.31 1.72 -6.09
C VAL A 249 -2.45 0.34 -6.69
N ASP A 250 -1.84 0.15 -7.85
CA ASP A 250 -1.78 -1.11 -8.57
C ASP A 250 -0.39 -1.73 -8.41
N LEU A 251 -0.27 -2.70 -7.49
CA LEU A 251 0.99 -3.38 -7.23
C LEU A 251 1.34 -4.42 -8.29
N ALA A 252 0.48 -4.63 -9.31
CA ALA A 252 0.80 -5.53 -10.41
C ALA A 252 2.14 -5.17 -11.08
N GLU A 253 2.55 -3.90 -11.07
CA GLU A 253 3.85 -3.47 -11.60
C GLU A 253 5.04 -4.13 -10.90
N ILE A 254 4.96 -4.36 -9.58
CA ILE A 254 6.00 -5.10 -8.83
C ILE A 254 6.02 -6.56 -9.30
N TRP A 255 4.84 -7.19 -9.38
CA TRP A 255 4.75 -8.59 -9.79
C TRP A 255 5.21 -8.81 -11.24
N ASP A 256 4.78 -7.96 -12.16
CA ASP A 256 5.18 -8.00 -13.57
C ASP A 256 6.69 -7.76 -13.71
N GLY A 257 7.24 -6.83 -12.93
CA GLY A 257 8.68 -6.56 -12.93
C GLY A 257 9.52 -7.71 -12.38
N VAL A 258 9.08 -8.34 -11.28
CA VAL A 258 9.82 -9.44 -10.63
C VAL A 258 9.67 -10.75 -11.40
N LEU A 259 8.44 -11.11 -11.79
CA LEU A 259 8.13 -12.39 -12.44
C LEU A 259 8.36 -12.37 -13.96
N GLY A 260 8.44 -11.17 -14.55
CA GLY A 260 8.76 -10.96 -15.95
C GLY A 260 10.25 -11.12 -16.26
N SER A 261 10.59 -10.91 -17.53
CA SER A 261 12.00 -10.94 -18.01
C SER A 261 12.69 -9.57 -17.96
N ASP A 262 11.94 -8.50 -17.73
CA ASP A 262 12.45 -7.12 -17.71
C ASP A 262 11.69 -6.32 -16.64
N PRO A 263 12.36 -5.88 -15.55
CA PRO A 263 13.79 -6.04 -15.30
C PRO A 263 14.15 -7.44 -14.71
N GLY A 264 13.17 -8.21 -14.25
CA GLY A 264 13.34 -9.54 -13.64
C GLY A 264 13.76 -9.47 -12.16
N TYR A 265 13.53 -10.56 -11.42
CA TYR A 265 13.72 -10.61 -9.97
C TYR A 265 15.14 -10.23 -9.49
N GLU A 266 16.19 -10.54 -10.27
CA GLU A 266 17.57 -10.20 -9.94
C GLU A 266 17.80 -8.68 -9.88
N ALA A 267 17.08 -7.91 -10.73
CA ALA A 267 17.20 -6.46 -10.73
C ALA A 267 16.63 -5.83 -9.45
N PHE A 268 15.67 -6.49 -8.80
CA PHE A 268 15.15 -6.11 -7.49
C PHE A 268 16.06 -6.59 -6.34
N GLY A 269 17.09 -7.39 -6.62
CA GLY A 269 18.00 -7.98 -5.64
C GLY A 269 17.64 -9.40 -5.19
N TYR A 270 16.55 -9.99 -5.67
CA TYR A 270 16.20 -11.37 -5.32
C TYR A 270 17.13 -12.39 -5.97
N THR A 271 17.26 -13.56 -5.35
CA THR A 271 17.93 -14.74 -5.91
C THR A 271 16.93 -15.82 -6.34
N SER A 272 15.68 -15.74 -5.88
CA SER A 272 14.62 -16.69 -6.24
C SER A 272 13.22 -16.09 -6.14
N THR A 273 12.33 -16.55 -7.01
CA THR A 273 10.88 -16.30 -6.92
C THR A 273 10.11 -17.49 -6.35
N ALA A 274 10.80 -18.56 -5.92
CA ALA A 274 10.15 -19.69 -5.24
C ALA A 274 9.73 -19.30 -3.81
N ALA A 275 8.86 -20.12 -3.20
CA ALA A 275 8.53 -20.00 -1.80
C ALA A 275 9.65 -20.57 -0.92
N CYS A 276 10.25 -19.76 -0.07
CA CYS A 276 11.35 -20.18 0.81
C CYS A 276 10.96 -21.35 1.75
N THR A 277 9.70 -21.39 2.19
CA THR A 277 9.15 -22.45 3.07
C THR A 277 8.89 -23.80 2.38
N LEU A 278 8.99 -23.86 1.04
CA LEU A 278 8.88 -25.08 0.25
C LEU A 278 10.24 -25.49 -0.32
N CYS A 279 11.30 -25.34 0.48
CA CYS A 279 12.65 -25.64 0.05
C CYS A 279 12.83 -27.15 -0.20
N THR A 280 13.51 -27.48 -1.31
CA THR A 280 13.81 -28.86 -1.71
C THR A 280 15.30 -29.18 -1.72
N GLU A 281 16.17 -28.18 -1.77
CA GLU A 281 17.63 -28.31 -1.86
C GLU A 281 18.30 -27.30 -0.92
N ASP A 282 19.33 -27.75 -0.19
CA ASP A 282 20.08 -26.92 0.77
C ASP A 282 19.21 -26.13 1.75
N CYS A 283 18.30 -26.85 2.42
CA CYS A 283 17.34 -26.30 3.38
C CYS A 283 17.87 -26.35 4.81
N ASP A 284 17.34 -25.46 5.66
CA ASP A 284 17.57 -25.50 7.08
C ASP A 284 16.86 -26.70 7.75
N GLN A 285 17.01 -26.81 9.07
CA GLN A 285 16.42 -27.89 9.86
C GLN A 285 14.88 -27.90 9.90
N TYR A 286 14.22 -26.82 9.45
CA TYR A 286 12.77 -26.69 9.37
C TYR A 286 12.23 -26.88 7.94
N GLY A 287 13.12 -27.12 6.97
CA GLY A 287 12.76 -27.23 5.56
C GLY A 287 12.57 -25.88 4.88
N TRP A 288 13.14 -24.81 5.43
CA TRP A 288 13.13 -23.47 4.84
C TRP A 288 14.43 -23.22 4.08
N CYS A 289 14.41 -22.31 3.12
CA CYS A 289 15.62 -21.87 2.43
C CYS A 289 16.60 -21.20 3.40
N MET A 290 17.90 -21.28 3.11
CA MET A 290 18.95 -20.75 3.99
C MET A 290 19.10 -19.22 3.94
N ASP A 291 18.51 -18.57 2.93
CA ASP A 291 18.59 -17.13 2.69
C ASP A 291 17.19 -16.55 2.40
N PRO A 292 16.32 -16.45 3.42
CA PRO A 292 14.93 -16.01 3.23
C PRO A 292 14.80 -14.56 2.76
N GLU A 293 15.82 -13.72 2.97
CA GLU A 293 15.76 -12.29 2.65
C GLU A 293 15.82 -12.03 1.15
N HIS A 294 16.45 -12.92 0.38
CA HIS A 294 16.56 -12.77 -1.07
C HIS A 294 15.53 -13.59 -1.85
N TYR A 295 14.46 -14.06 -1.19
CA TYR A 295 13.35 -14.77 -1.82
C TYR A 295 12.13 -13.85 -1.94
N PHE A 296 11.52 -13.79 -3.12
CA PHE A 296 10.32 -12.99 -3.34
C PHE A 296 9.13 -13.47 -2.50
N TYR A 297 8.96 -14.79 -2.41
CA TYR A 297 7.91 -15.42 -1.61
C TYR A 297 8.49 -16.16 -0.40
N TRP A 298 7.85 -15.97 0.75
CA TRP A 298 8.15 -16.72 1.96
C TRP A 298 7.30 -18.00 2.01
N ILE A 299 5.97 -17.82 2.07
CA ILE A 299 4.98 -18.90 1.91
C ILE A 299 4.52 -18.91 0.46
N ASP A 300 4.08 -20.06 -0.04
CA ASP A 300 3.55 -20.16 -1.40
C ASP A 300 2.44 -19.12 -1.65
N GLY A 301 2.65 -18.30 -2.68
CA GLY A 301 1.78 -17.17 -3.03
C GLY A 301 1.71 -16.02 -2.01
N HIS A 302 2.61 -15.95 -1.02
CA HIS A 302 2.69 -14.87 -0.03
C HIS A 302 4.09 -14.22 0.03
N PRO A 303 4.18 -12.89 -0.13
CA PRO A 303 5.43 -12.15 -0.15
C PRO A 303 6.30 -12.39 1.09
N SER A 304 7.62 -12.33 0.92
CA SER A 304 8.54 -12.17 2.06
C SER A 304 8.40 -10.78 2.70
N LYS A 305 8.97 -10.59 3.90
CA LYS A 305 9.00 -9.28 4.55
C LYS A 305 9.73 -8.22 3.71
N GLU A 306 10.78 -8.63 2.98
CA GLU A 306 11.53 -7.74 2.10
C GLU A 306 10.68 -7.32 0.89
N THR A 307 9.84 -8.23 0.37
CA THR A 307 8.83 -7.89 -0.63
C THR A 307 7.75 -6.97 -0.07
N HIS A 308 7.28 -7.19 1.16
CA HIS A 308 6.33 -6.30 1.82
C HIS A 308 6.90 -4.89 2.04
N ARG A 309 8.20 -4.76 2.31
CA ARG A 309 8.86 -3.46 2.42
C ARG A 309 8.86 -2.71 1.09
N ILE A 310 9.17 -3.35 -0.04
CA ILE A 310 9.08 -2.68 -1.35
C ILE A 310 7.64 -2.40 -1.78
N MET A 311 6.65 -3.18 -1.33
CA MET A 311 5.24 -2.82 -1.50
C MET A 311 4.90 -1.51 -0.78
N ALA A 312 5.42 -1.32 0.44
CA ALA A 312 5.29 -0.06 1.18
C ALA A 312 5.98 1.09 0.44
N ASP A 313 7.23 0.90 0.00
CA ASP A 313 7.97 1.91 -0.76
C ASP A 313 7.23 2.31 -2.06
N PHE A 314 6.63 1.35 -2.76
CA PHE A 314 5.88 1.61 -3.99
C PHE A 314 4.62 2.45 -3.72
N VAL A 315 3.89 2.15 -2.63
CA VAL A 315 2.77 2.98 -2.19
C VAL A 315 3.23 4.40 -1.88
N GLU A 316 4.36 4.58 -1.18
CA GLU A 316 4.92 5.91 -0.92
C GLU A 316 5.28 6.63 -2.22
N GLU A 317 5.89 5.95 -3.20
CA GLU A 317 6.18 6.51 -4.52
C GLU A 317 4.90 6.93 -5.27
N VAL A 318 3.83 6.15 -5.23
CA VAL A 318 2.54 6.53 -5.84
C VAL A 318 1.97 7.78 -5.16
N LEU A 319 1.92 7.80 -3.83
CA LEU A 319 1.39 8.95 -3.08
C LEU A 319 2.24 10.20 -3.30
N GLN A 320 3.54 10.06 -3.51
CA GLN A 320 4.43 11.17 -3.77
C GLN A 320 4.34 11.68 -5.21
N ASN A 321 4.32 10.78 -6.20
CA ASN A 321 4.59 11.09 -7.60
C ASN A 321 3.33 11.12 -8.48
N CYS A 322 2.30 10.33 -8.19
CA CYS A 322 1.11 10.20 -9.04
C CYS A 322 -0.02 11.17 -8.68
N LYS A 323 0.32 12.43 -8.39
CA LYS A 323 -0.66 13.45 -7.97
C LYS A 323 -1.50 13.96 -9.14
N VAL A 324 -2.82 14.05 -8.93
CA VAL A 324 -3.82 14.47 -9.93
C VAL A 324 -4.75 15.55 -9.40
#